data_AF-A0A1V6BYT0-F1
#
_entry.id   AF-A0A1V6BYT0-F1
#
_cell.length_a   1.000
_cell.length_b   1.000
_cell.length_c   1.000
_cell.angle_alpha   90.00
_cell.angle_beta   90.00
_cell.angle_gamma   90.00
#
_symmetry.space_group_name_H-M   'P 1'
#
loop_
_entity.id
_entity.type
_entity.pdbx_description
1 polymer ?
#
loop_
_entity_poly.entity_id
_entity_poly.type
_entity_poly.pdbx_seq_one_letter_code
_entity_poly.pdbx_strand_id
1 'polypeptide(L)'
;MNGRDNKQNNNYYFQNDFFKSLNLVSFVEKRYKSKNFEEALAILQRGLEGITIASFMELSVYFDIIASILWKIGEKENAYKFWKKSYETDKTNRRSELSLRLLFDNEDKRNYYQELFIRLKFNEYFSNKKLLSLFGANEKFVLDYLTNFWENNIGANTLEKYDELELVDYFIKLKVFKS
;
A
#
# COMPACT_ATOMS: atom_id res chain seq x y z
N MET A 1 -17.35 -46.32 29.15
CA MET A 1 -16.22 -45.60 29.75
C MET A 1 -15.48 -44.85 28.65
N ASN A 2 -15.39 -43.52 28.83
CA ASN A 2 -14.45 -42.52 28.29
C ASN A 2 -13.48 -43.02 27.20
N GLY A 3 -13.38 -42.41 26.02
CA GLY A 3 -13.43 -40.97 25.72
C GLY A 3 -12.01 -40.47 25.42
N ARG A 4 -11.84 -39.78 24.29
CA ARG A 4 -11.14 -38.49 24.15
C ARG A 4 -10.93 -38.14 22.68
N ASP A 5 -11.79 -37.26 22.22
CA ASP A 5 -11.46 -36.23 21.24
C ASP A 5 -10.20 -35.47 21.67
N ASN A 6 -9.32 -35.18 20.71
CA ASN A 6 -8.31 -34.13 20.84
C ASN A 6 -8.40 -33.22 19.62
N LYS A 7 -9.42 -32.34 19.61
CA LYS A 7 -9.33 -31.06 18.90
C LYS A 7 -8.32 -30.21 19.66
N GLN A 8 -7.17 -29.92 19.06
CA GLN A 8 -6.27 -28.90 19.56
C GLN A 8 -6.99 -27.54 19.46
N ASN A 9 -7.56 -27.11 20.58
CA ASN A 9 -7.99 -25.75 20.82
C ASN A 9 -6.75 -24.86 20.87
N ASN A 10 -6.45 -24.16 19.78
CA ASN A 10 -5.56 -23.01 19.80
C ASN A 10 -6.31 -21.79 20.38
N ASN A 11 -6.68 -21.88 21.67
CA ASN A 11 -7.11 -20.73 22.44
C ASN A 11 -5.85 -19.98 22.89
N TYR A 12 -5.42 -19.01 22.07
CA TYR A 12 -4.51 -17.97 22.54
C TYR A 12 -5.29 -17.12 23.55
N TYR A 13 -4.97 -17.29 24.83
CA TYR A 13 -5.44 -16.42 25.91
C TYR A 13 -4.88 -15.01 25.66
N PHE A 14 -5.70 -14.13 25.09
CA PHE A 14 -5.42 -12.70 25.04
C PHE A 14 -5.90 -12.08 26.36
N GLN A 15 -5.01 -12.02 27.35
CA GLN A 15 -5.20 -11.14 28.50
C GLN A 15 -5.21 -9.68 28.03
N ASN A 16 -6.03 -8.87 28.71
CA ASN A 16 -6.36 -7.45 28.47
C ASN A 16 -5.17 -6.47 28.51
N ASP A 17 -4.05 -6.81 27.89
CA ASP A 17 -2.90 -5.92 27.76
C ASP A 17 -3.11 -5.00 26.56
N PHE A 18 -3.18 -3.71 26.88
CA PHE A 18 -3.20 -2.56 25.96
C PHE A 18 -2.38 -2.86 24.69
N PHE A 19 -3.05 -3.27 23.61
CA PHE A 19 -2.39 -3.55 22.34
C PHE A 19 -1.94 -2.20 21.78
N LYS A 20 -0.66 -1.87 21.92
CA LYS A 20 -0.10 -0.68 21.26
C LYS A 20 -0.32 -0.83 19.76
N SER A 21 -0.86 0.19 19.13
CA SER A 21 -1.18 0.27 17.70
C SER A 21 -0.03 -0.20 16.79
N LEU A 22 1.22 0.13 17.15
CA LEU A 22 2.43 -0.32 16.46
C LEU A 22 2.60 -1.84 16.38
N ASN A 23 2.18 -2.58 17.42
CA ASN A 23 2.27 -4.04 17.42
C ASN A 23 1.25 -4.64 16.44
N LEU A 24 0.04 -4.08 16.39
CA LEU A 24 -1.01 -4.56 15.50
C LEU A 24 -0.60 -4.45 14.03
N VAL A 25 -0.08 -3.29 13.62
CA VAL A 25 0.40 -3.08 12.25
C VAL A 25 1.51 -4.07 11.89
N SER A 26 2.50 -4.28 12.78
CA SER A 26 3.60 -5.22 12.54
C SER A 26 3.12 -6.67 12.36
N PHE A 27 2.17 -7.13 13.18
CA PHE A 27 1.60 -8.48 13.05
C PHE A 27 0.83 -8.65 11.74
N VAL A 28 0.05 -7.65 11.35
CA VAL A 28 -0.70 -7.68 10.09
C VAL A 28 0.25 -7.68 8.90
N GLU A 29 1.27 -6.83 8.90
CA GLU A 29 2.29 -6.80 7.83
C GLU A 29 2.98 -8.15 7.65
N LYS A 30 3.33 -8.83 8.74
CA LYS A 30 3.97 -10.14 8.69
C LYS A 30 3.09 -11.16 7.96
N ARG A 31 1.79 -11.17 8.26
CA ARG A 31 0.82 -12.08 7.61
C ARG A 31 0.56 -11.69 6.17
N TYR A 32 0.42 -10.39 5.90
CA TYR A 32 0.27 -9.84 4.55
C TYR A 32 1.44 -10.25 3.64
N LYS A 33 2.69 -10.06 4.10
CA LYS A 33 3.91 -10.46 3.35
C LYS A 33 3.99 -11.96 3.11
N SER A 34 3.42 -12.76 4.01
CA SER A 34 3.33 -14.22 3.88
C SER A 34 2.15 -14.67 3.01
N LYS A 35 1.39 -13.75 2.41
CA LYS A 35 0.15 -14.01 1.64
C LYS A 35 -0.99 -14.66 2.44
N ASN A 36 -0.93 -14.61 3.79
CA ASN A 36 -2.00 -15.06 4.67
C ASN A 36 -3.03 -13.94 4.88
N PHE A 37 -3.72 -13.57 3.81
CA PHE A 37 -4.59 -12.37 3.79
C PHE A 37 -5.80 -12.48 4.73
N GLU A 38 -6.44 -13.65 4.80
CA GLU A 38 -7.59 -13.88 5.70
C GLU A 38 -7.19 -13.79 7.18
N GLU A 39 -6.04 -14.38 7.54
CA GLU A 39 -5.50 -14.29 8.90
C GLU A 39 -5.12 -12.84 9.25
N ALA A 40 -4.53 -12.11 8.29
CA ALA A 40 -4.19 -10.71 8.42
C ALA A 40 -5.45 -9.86 8.69
N LEU A 41 -6.54 -10.11 7.96
CA LEU A 41 -7.82 -9.43 8.14
C LEU A 41 -8.43 -9.73 9.52
N ALA A 42 -8.43 -11.00 9.93
CA ALA A 42 -8.99 -11.44 11.20
C ALA A 42 -8.24 -10.89 12.41
N ILE A 43 -6.92 -10.71 12.32
CA ILE A 43 -6.11 -10.06 13.36
C ILE A 43 -6.48 -8.57 13.44
N LEU A 44 -6.59 -7.90 12.29
CA LEU A 44 -6.83 -6.46 12.25
C LEU A 44 -8.25 -6.10 12.72
N GLN A 45 -9.26 -6.89 12.35
CA GLN A 45 -10.64 -6.74 12.86
C GLN A 45 -10.71 -6.88 14.38
N ARG A 46 -10.16 -7.97 14.93
CA ARG A 46 -10.12 -8.20 16.38
C ARG A 46 -9.29 -7.15 17.13
N GLY A 47 -8.20 -6.70 16.53
CA GLY A 47 -7.36 -5.64 17.08
C GLY A 47 -8.11 -4.31 17.18
N LEU A 48 -8.83 -3.90 16.13
CA LEU A 48 -9.59 -2.65 16.12
C LEU A 48 -10.69 -2.57 17.17
N GLU A 49 -11.28 -3.70 17.56
CA GLU A 49 -12.29 -3.76 18.63
C GLU A 49 -11.70 -3.45 20.03
N GLY A 50 -10.39 -3.65 20.21
CA GLY A 50 -9.74 -3.59 21.52
C GLY A 50 -8.67 -2.51 21.69
N ILE A 51 -8.40 -1.67 20.68
CA ILE A 51 -7.38 -0.62 20.77
C ILE A 51 -7.97 0.78 20.95
N THR A 52 -7.28 1.62 21.71
CA THR A 52 -7.47 3.07 21.64
C THR A 52 -6.65 3.61 20.47
N ILE A 53 -7.32 4.24 19.50
CA ILE A 53 -6.67 4.80 18.31
C ILE A 53 -6.28 6.24 18.63
N ALA A 54 -4.99 6.57 18.51
CA ALA A 54 -4.46 7.83 19.02
C ALA A 54 -4.78 9.03 18.13
N SER A 55 -5.16 8.81 16.87
CA SER A 55 -5.51 9.88 15.93
C SER A 55 -6.33 9.40 14.74
N PHE A 56 -7.01 10.33 14.06
CA PHE A 56 -7.68 10.08 12.77
C PHE A 56 -6.69 9.63 11.67
N MET A 57 -5.45 10.12 11.69
CA MET A 57 -4.39 9.67 10.77
C MET A 57 -4.08 8.17 10.98
N GLU A 58 -3.97 7.73 12.23
CA GLU A 58 -3.72 6.33 12.54
C GLU A 58 -4.93 5.44 12.20
N LEU A 59 -6.15 5.95 12.43
CA LEU A 59 -7.39 5.28 12.00
C LEU A 59 -7.44 5.09 10.48
N SER A 60 -7.04 6.10 9.71
CA SER A 60 -7.02 6.02 8.25
C SER A 60 -6.08 4.92 7.75
N VAL A 61 -4.90 4.77 8.38
CA VAL A 61 -3.94 3.71 8.05
C VAL A 61 -4.56 2.32 8.22
N TYR A 62 -5.35 2.09 9.26
CA TYR A 62 -6.03 0.80 9.43
C TYR A 62 -7.06 0.53 8.34
N PHE A 63 -7.87 1.53 7.97
CA PHE A 63 -8.82 1.39 6.87
C PHE A 63 -8.12 1.12 5.53
N ASP A 64 -6.97 1.76 5.27
CA ASP A 64 -6.14 1.51 4.08
C ASP A 64 -5.62 0.06 4.02
N ILE A 65 -5.15 -0.47 5.15
CA ILE A 65 -4.65 -1.84 5.24
C ILE A 65 -5.80 -2.85 5.03
N ILE A 66 -6.96 -2.64 5.65
CA ILE A 66 -8.16 -3.48 5.45
C ILE A 66 -8.51 -3.51 3.96
N ALA A 67 -8.60 -2.35 3.32
CA ALA A 67 -8.95 -2.26 1.92
C ALA A 67 -7.95 -3.01 1.02
N SER A 68 -6.65 -2.87 1.30
CA SER A 68 -5.59 -3.58 0.58
C SER A 68 -5.71 -5.11 0.71
N ILE A 69 -6.06 -5.61 1.91
CA ILE A 69 -6.28 -7.04 2.13
C ILE A 69 -7.54 -7.53 1.39
N LEU A 70 -8.66 -6.81 1.54
CA LEU A 70 -9.92 -7.12 0.86
C LEU A 70 -9.75 -7.19 -0.65
N TRP A 71 -8.98 -6.26 -1.22
CA TRP A 71 -8.64 -6.28 -2.63
C TRP A 71 -7.91 -7.57 -3.05
N LYS A 72 -6.89 -7.99 -2.27
CA LYS A 72 -6.12 -9.21 -2.57
C LYS A 72 -6.93 -10.50 -2.43
N ILE A 73 -7.99 -10.53 -1.63
CA ILE A 73 -8.90 -11.69 -1.52
C ILE A 73 -10.11 -11.61 -2.48
N GLY A 74 -10.18 -10.59 -3.33
CA GLY A 74 -11.24 -10.45 -4.35
C GLY A 74 -12.49 -9.68 -3.92
N GLU A 75 -12.53 -9.18 -2.69
CA GLU A 75 -13.65 -8.42 -2.10
C GLU A 75 -13.62 -6.94 -2.55
N LYS A 76 -13.67 -6.70 -3.86
CA LYS A 76 -13.39 -5.39 -4.49
C LYS A 76 -14.33 -4.27 -4.04
N GLU A 77 -15.63 -4.52 -3.91
CA GLU A 77 -16.58 -3.51 -3.46
C GLU A 77 -16.33 -3.09 -2.01
N ASN A 78 -15.99 -4.06 -1.15
CA ASN A 78 -15.66 -3.78 0.24
C ASN A 78 -14.31 -3.06 0.34
N ALA A 79 -13.32 -3.43 -0.47
CA ALA A 79 -12.07 -2.70 -0.59
C ALA A 79 -12.29 -1.22 -0.94
N TYR A 80 -13.12 -0.92 -1.95
CA TYR A 80 -13.50 0.45 -2.30
C TYR A 80 -14.07 1.22 -1.12
N LYS A 81 -15.07 0.65 -0.42
CA LYS A 81 -15.72 1.29 0.73
C LYS A 81 -14.71 1.65 1.82
N PHE A 82 -13.76 0.76 2.11
CA PHE A 82 -12.74 1.00 3.13
C PHE A 82 -11.69 2.02 2.68
N TRP A 83 -11.25 2.02 1.42
CA TRP A 83 -10.35 3.07 0.93
C TRP A 83 -11.03 4.44 0.92
N LYS A 84 -12.31 4.51 0.53
CA LYS A 84 -13.10 5.74 0.60
C LYS A 84 -13.19 6.26 2.04
N LYS A 85 -13.51 5.37 2.98
CA LYS A 85 -13.56 5.68 4.41
C LYS A 85 -12.21 6.16 4.96
N SER A 86 -11.11 5.50 4.56
CA SER A 86 -9.75 5.92 4.89
C SER A 86 -9.48 7.36 4.43
N TYR A 87 -9.72 7.64 3.15
CA TYR A 87 -9.49 8.97 2.57
C TYR A 87 -10.43 10.05 3.14
N GLU A 88 -11.65 9.70 3.53
CA GLU A 88 -12.57 10.61 4.23
C GLU A 88 -12.13 10.91 5.66
N THR A 89 -11.53 9.93 6.33
CA THR A 89 -10.97 10.08 7.69
C THR A 89 -9.70 10.95 7.67
N ASP A 90 -8.87 10.80 6.65
CA ASP A 90 -7.64 11.57 6.46
C ASP A 90 -7.40 11.84 4.97
N LYS A 91 -7.66 13.08 4.55
CA LYS A 91 -7.46 13.54 3.17
C LYS A 91 -5.99 13.59 2.77
N THR A 92 -5.06 13.44 3.71
CA THR A 92 -3.62 13.38 3.43
C THR A 92 -3.11 11.94 3.26
N ASN A 93 -3.97 10.93 3.47
CA ASN A 93 -3.63 9.53 3.21
C ASN A 93 -3.52 9.26 1.71
N ARG A 94 -2.32 9.53 1.18
CA ARG A 94 -1.98 9.39 -0.23
C ARG A 94 -2.21 7.98 -0.75
N ARG A 95 -1.99 6.93 0.07
CA ARG A 95 -2.17 5.55 -0.41
C ARG A 95 -3.62 5.27 -0.76
N SER A 96 -4.55 5.66 0.11
CA SER A 96 -5.98 5.44 -0.14
C SER A 96 -6.50 6.30 -1.29
N GLU A 97 -6.06 7.56 -1.40
CA GLU A 97 -6.36 8.39 -2.58
C GLU A 97 -5.86 7.71 -3.87
N LEU A 98 -4.62 7.24 -3.87
CA LEU A 98 -4.01 6.60 -5.02
C LEU A 98 -4.78 5.32 -5.41
N SER A 99 -5.11 4.45 -4.44
CA SER A 99 -5.87 3.23 -4.68
C SER A 99 -7.27 3.50 -5.24
N LEU A 100 -7.97 4.53 -4.74
CA LEU A 100 -9.28 4.92 -5.29
C LEU A 100 -9.18 5.35 -6.74
N ARG A 101 -8.21 6.23 -7.06
CA ARG A 101 -8.01 6.72 -8.41
C ARG A 101 -7.60 5.60 -9.38
N LEU A 102 -6.66 4.74 -8.98
CA LEU A 102 -6.14 3.67 -9.84
C LEU A 102 -7.16 2.59 -10.19
N LEU A 103 -7.86 2.14 -9.16
CA LEU A 103 -8.62 0.89 -9.24
C LEU A 103 -10.07 1.15 -9.62
N PHE A 104 -10.58 2.35 -9.35
CA PHE A 104 -12.00 2.66 -9.46
C PHE A 104 -12.32 3.93 -10.23
N ASP A 105 -11.34 4.78 -10.53
CA ASP A 105 -11.52 5.87 -11.48
C ASP A 105 -11.17 5.37 -12.89
N ASN A 106 -12.10 5.53 -13.83
CA ASN A 106 -11.99 5.01 -15.20
C ASN A 106 -11.25 5.98 -16.13
N GLU A 107 -10.82 7.13 -15.63
CA GLU A 107 -10.03 8.06 -16.43
C GLU A 107 -8.59 7.56 -16.63
N ASP A 108 -8.02 7.99 -17.75
CA ASP A 108 -6.80 7.53 -18.43
C ASP A 108 -5.72 6.94 -17.50
N LYS A 109 -5.85 5.65 -17.18
CA LYS A 109 -4.95 4.91 -16.28
C LYS A 109 -3.49 5.05 -16.66
N ARG A 110 -3.20 5.23 -17.96
CA ARG A 110 -1.84 5.45 -18.46
C ARG A 110 -1.25 6.75 -17.94
N ASN A 111 -1.98 7.86 -18.05
CA ASN A 111 -1.52 9.16 -17.55
C ASN A 111 -1.31 9.11 -16.04
N TYR A 112 -2.23 8.44 -15.34
CA TYR A 112 -2.08 8.24 -13.91
C TYR A 112 -0.78 7.48 -13.57
N TYR A 113 -0.51 6.33 -14.22
CA TYR A 113 0.71 5.58 -13.93
C TYR A 113 1.98 6.35 -14.28
N GLN A 114 1.93 7.19 -15.32
CA GLN A 114 3.02 8.09 -15.67
C GLN A 114 3.26 9.12 -14.56
N GLU A 115 2.22 9.76 -14.03
CA GLU A 115 2.33 10.68 -12.90
C GLU A 115 2.90 9.99 -11.66
N LEU A 116 2.42 8.78 -11.34
CA LEU A 116 2.92 8.01 -10.21
C LEU A 116 4.40 7.65 -10.37
N PHE A 117 4.79 7.18 -11.56
CA PHE A 117 6.18 6.89 -11.91
C PHE A 117 7.06 8.14 -11.73
N ILE A 118 6.65 9.27 -12.32
CA ILE A 118 7.37 10.54 -12.23
C ILE A 118 7.55 10.93 -10.77
N ARG A 119 6.49 10.89 -9.97
CA ARG A 119 6.53 11.28 -8.55
C ARG A 119 7.48 10.41 -7.73
N LEU A 120 7.43 9.09 -7.92
CA LEU A 120 8.33 8.15 -7.25
C LEU A 120 9.80 8.45 -7.59
N LYS A 121 10.08 8.70 -8.87
CA LYS A 121 11.44 8.97 -9.35
C LYS A 121 11.94 10.37 -9.04
N PHE A 122 11.06 11.37 -8.97
CA PHE A 122 11.37 12.66 -8.38
C PHE A 122 11.87 12.50 -6.95
N ASN A 123 11.11 11.80 -6.10
CA ASN A 123 11.52 11.59 -4.71
C ASN A 123 12.87 10.86 -4.60
N GLU A 124 13.10 9.85 -5.44
CA GLU A 124 14.39 9.14 -5.52
C GLU A 124 15.54 10.09 -5.90
N TYR A 125 15.34 10.93 -6.90
CA TYR A 125 16.33 11.90 -7.37
C TYR A 125 16.67 12.94 -6.30
N PHE A 126 15.67 13.62 -5.74
CA PHE A 126 15.87 14.70 -4.77
C PHE A 126 16.33 14.20 -3.39
N SER A 127 16.13 12.92 -3.09
CA SER A 127 16.71 12.30 -1.88
C SER A 127 18.17 11.86 -2.09
N ASN A 128 18.65 11.81 -3.34
CA ASN A 128 19.99 11.33 -3.67
C ASN A 128 21.00 12.50 -3.78
N LYS A 129 21.77 12.69 -2.71
CA LYS A 129 22.82 13.75 -2.64
C LYS A 129 23.83 13.68 -3.78
N LYS A 130 24.16 12.49 -4.28
CA LYS A 130 25.11 12.32 -5.41
C LYS A 130 24.52 12.88 -6.70
N LEU A 131 23.27 12.55 -7.01
CA LEU A 131 22.59 13.06 -8.21
C LEU A 131 22.43 14.58 -8.15
N LEU A 132 22.02 15.12 -7.00
CA LEU A 132 21.93 16.56 -6.81
C LEU A 132 23.27 17.27 -6.98
N SER A 133 24.38 16.66 -6.52
CA SER A 133 25.71 17.24 -6.72
C SER A 133 26.18 17.24 -8.17
N LEU A 134 25.76 16.24 -8.96
CA LEU A 134 26.19 16.09 -10.36
C LEU A 134 25.33 16.89 -11.34
N PHE A 135 24.03 16.99 -11.08
CA PHE A 135 23.04 17.49 -12.04
C PHE A 135 22.19 18.65 -11.49
N GLY A 136 22.35 19.00 -10.21
CA GLY A 136 21.63 20.10 -9.57
C GLY A 136 20.18 19.78 -9.23
N ALA A 137 19.49 20.76 -8.63
CA ALA A 137 18.08 20.68 -8.23
C ALA A 137 17.14 21.26 -9.30
N ASN A 138 17.37 20.95 -10.58
CA ASN A 138 16.54 21.47 -11.68
C ASN A 138 15.32 20.56 -11.93
N GLU A 139 14.19 20.90 -11.30
CA GLU A 139 12.95 20.12 -11.43
C GLU A 139 12.48 19.97 -12.89
N LYS A 140 12.54 21.04 -13.69
CA LYS A 140 12.10 20.99 -15.09
C LYS A 140 12.92 19.97 -15.89
N PHE A 141 14.24 20.00 -15.74
CA PHE A 141 15.13 19.03 -16.40
C PHE A 141 14.81 17.59 -15.99
N VAL A 142 14.59 17.35 -14.68
CA VAL A 142 14.27 16.01 -14.17
C VAL A 142 12.92 15.53 -14.70
N LEU A 143 11.92 16.41 -14.76
CA LEU A 143 10.62 16.10 -15.34
C LEU A 143 10.73 15.72 -16.82
N ASP A 144 11.40 16.55 -17.62
CA ASP A 144 11.59 16.29 -19.05
C ASP A 144 12.33 14.95 -19.28
N TYR A 145 13.34 14.66 -18.46
CA TYR A 145 14.06 13.39 -18.50
C TYR A 145 13.16 12.19 -18.18
N LEU A 146 12.36 12.26 -17.11
CA LEU A 146 11.50 11.16 -16.68
C LEU A 146 10.34 10.91 -17.64
N THR A 147 9.75 11.97 -18.20
CA THR A 147 8.73 11.87 -19.25
C THR A 147 9.30 11.18 -20.50
N ASN A 148 10.49 11.59 -20.95
CA ASN A 148 11.16 10.93 -22.07
C ASN A 148 11.52 9.48 -21.76
N PHE A 149 11.96 9.17 -20.54
CA PHE A 149 12.22 7.79 -20.13
C PHE A 149 10.94 6.95 -20.21
N TRP A 150 9.83 7.46 -19.68
CA TRP A 150 8.53 6.79 -19.69
C TRP A 150 8.11 6.41 -21.10
N GLU A 151 8.04 7.38 -22.01
CA GLU A 151 7.57 7.17 -23.39
C GLU A 151 8.43 6.14 -24.15
N ASN A 152 9.72 6.08 -23.86
CA ASN A 152 10.65 5.16 -24.54
C ASN A 152 10.74 3.75 -23.92
N ASN A 153 10.34 3.57 -22.66
CA ASN A 153 10.62 2.33 -21.92
C ASN A 153 9.38 1.68 -21.28
N ILE A 154 8.31 2.43 -21.02
CA ILE A 154 7.09 1.93 -20.38
C ILE A 154 5.94 1.96 -21.38
N GLY A 155 5.71 0.82 -22.04
CA GLY A 155 4.60 0.64 -22.99
C GLY A 155 3.38 -0.08 -22.40
N ALA A 156 2.30 -0.16 -23.17
CA ALA A 156 1.05 -0.86 -22.78
C ALA A 156 1.30 -2.29 -22.29
N ASN A 157 2.15 -3.05 -22.98
CA ASN A 157 2.53 -4.42 -22.59
C ASN A 157 3.17 -4.50 -21.19
N THR A 158 3.84 -3.44 -20.73
CA THR A 158 4.39 -3.40 -19.36
C THR A 158 3.28 -3.14 -18.34
N LEU A 159 2.35 -2.25 -18.67
CA LEU A 159 1.23 -1.88 -17.79
C LEU A 159 0.21 -3.02 -17.63
N GLU A 160 0.00 -3.82 -18.67
CA GLU A 160 -0.93 -4.96 -18.62
C GLU A 160 -0.35 -6.19 -17.94
N LYS A 161 0.98 -6.27 -17.79
CA LYS A 161 1.68 -7.45 -17.26
C LYS A 161 1.56 -7.60 -15.74
N TYR A 162 1.36 -6.51 -15.02
CA TYR A 162 1.44 -6.45 -13.57
C TYR A 162 0.10 -5.98 -13.00
N ASP A 163 -0.30 -6.51 -11.84
CA ASP A 163 -1.39 -5.88 -11.09
C ASP A 163 -1.00 -4.49 -10.59
N GLU A 164 -1.97 -3.68 -10.16
CA GLU A 164 -1.72 -2.27 -9.87
C GLU A 164 -0.72 -2.05 -8.73
N LEU A 165 -0.65 -2.96 -7.75
CA LEU A 165 0.34 -2.90 -6.67
C LEU A 165 1.70 -3.41 -7.14
N GLU A 166 1.71 -4.44 -7.99
CA GLU A 166 2.93 -4.93 -8.64
C GLU A 166 3.57 -3.88 -9.55
N LEU A 167 2.77 -3.04 -10.22
CA LEU A 167 3.25 -1.90 -11.00
C LEU A 167 3.97 -0.86 -10.13
N VAL A 168 3.42 -0.54 -8.96
CA VAL A 168 4.09 0.38 -8.01
C VAL A 168 5.44 -0.19 -7.58
N ASP A 169 5.47 -1.46 -7.19
CA ASP A 169 6.71 -2.15 -6.81
C ASP A 169 7.72 -2.19 -7.97
N TYR A 170 7.25 -2.43 -9.19
CA TYR A 170 8.05 -2.40 -10.40
C TYR A 170 8.67 -1.02 -10.61
N PHE A 171 7.88 0.06 -10.54
CA PHE A 171 8.38 1.42 -10.67
C PHE A 171 9.42 1.76 -9.61
N ILE A 172 9.20 1.38 -8.34
CA ILE A 172 10.18 1.60 -7.26
C ILE A 172 11.51 0.92 -7.60
N LYS A 173 11.48 -0.34 -8.04
CA LYS A 173 12.68 -1.13 -8.34
C LYS A 173 13.39 -0.72 -9.64
N LEU A 174 12.69 -0.03 -10.54
CA LEU A 174 13.24 0.33 -11.85
C LEU A 174 14.39 1.33 -11.71
N LYS A 175 15.59 0.94 -12.16
CA LYS A 175 16.77 1.81 -12.11
C LYS A 175 16.74 2.82 -13.26
N VAL A 176 16.28 4.02 -12.96
CA VAL A 176 16.14 5.11 -13.93
C VAL A 176 17.40 5.97 -13.96
N PHE A 177 17.90 6.39 -12.79
CA PHE A 177 19.13 7.17 -12.69
C PHE A 177 20.32 6.22 -12.56
N LYS A 178 21.26 6.27 -13.51
CA LYS A 178 22.53 5.57 -13.39
C LYS A 178 23.48 6.42 -12.55
N SER A 179 23.90 5.89 -11.41
CA SER A 179 24.89 6.47 -10.50
C SER A 179 26.31 6.34 -11.02
#